data_AF-A0A5G2RLF3-F1
#
_entry.id   AF-A0A5G2RLF3-F1
#
_cell.length_a   1.000
_cell.length_b   1.000
_cell.length_c   1.000
_cell.angle_alpha   90.00
_cell.angle_beta   90.00
_cell.angle_gamma   90.00
#
_symmetry.space_group_name_H-M   'P 1'
#
loop_
_entity.id
_entity.type
_entity.pdbx_description
1 polymer ?
#
loop_
_entity_poly.entity_id
_entity_poly.type
_entity_poly.pdbx_seq_one_letter_code
_entity_poly.pdbx_strand_id
1 'polypeptide(L)'
;MRQKHYLEAAAWKLQDSCPGQARYLLWAYSSSHDDKSTFEGTCPYCFQLLVPDKSRVRLKPKPKLTPKIQKLLNREARNYTLSFKEAKILEKYKESKSVLNTYIWTVNTYFLKECEQNKETLLSTKNVA
;
A
#
# COMPACT_ATOMS: atom_id res chain seq x y z
N MET A 1 22.50 -5.54 -5.03
CA MET A 1 21.57 -6.59 -4.55
C MET A 1 21.64 -6.81 -3.03
N ARG A 2 22.81 -6.97 -2.40
CA ARG A 2 22.93 -7.33 -0.96
C ARG A 2 22.40 -6.27 0.03
N GLN A 3 22.56 -4.99 -0.26
CA GLN A 3 22.11 -3.89 0.60
C GLN A 3 20.57 -3.74 0.64
N LYS A 4 19.88 -4.08 -0.45
CA LYS A 4 18.42 -4.03 -0.58
C LYS A 4 17.74 -4.90 0.48
N HIS A 5 18.09 -6.18 0.48
CA HIS A 5 17.55 -7.16 1.42
C HIS A 5 17.94 -6.88 2.87
N TYR A 6 19.09 -6.21 3.09
CA TYR A 6 19.52 -5.85 4.44
C TYR A 6 18.64 -4.76 5.06
N LEU A 7 18.38 -3.67 4.33
CA LEU A 7 17.51 -2.58 4.82
C LEU A 7 16.08 -3.06 5.04
N GLU A 8 15.57 -3.89 4.13
CA GLU A 8 14.26 -4.51 4.25
C GLU A 8 14.16 -5.40 5.50
N ALA A 9 15.10 -6.33 5.68
CA ALA A 9 15.13 -7.22 6.84
C ALA A 9 15.28 -6.45 8.17
N ALA A 10 16.07 -5.37 8.18
CA ALA A 10 16.22 -4.51 9.35
C ALA A 10 14.90 -3.78 9.68
N ALA A 11 14.19 -3.26 8.68
CA ALA A 11 12.90 -2.61 8.86
C ALA A 11 11.85 -3.57 9.44
N TRP A 12 11.80 -4.82 8.96
CA TRP A 12 10.91 -5.84 9.50
C TRP A 12 11.19 -6.15 10.98
N LYS A 13 12.47 -6.28 11.36
CA LYS A 13 12.85 -6.53 12.77
C LYS A 13 12.52 -5.36 13.70
N LEU A 14 12.60 -4.14 13.19
CA LEU A 14 12.35 -2.92 13.97
C LEU A 14 10.88 -2.49 13.98
N GLN A 15 10.01 -3.16 13.22
CA GLN A 15 8.61 -2.76 13.06
C GLN A 15 7.88 -2.61 14.40
N ASP A 16 8.08 -3.56 15.31
CA ASP A 16 7.38 -3.62 16.59
C ASP A 16 8.09 -2.84 17.70
N SER A 17 9.42 -2.84 17.70
CA SER A 17 10.22 -2.15 18.73
C SER A 17 10.33 -0.65 18.48
N CYS A 18 10.55 -0.24 17.22
CA CYS A 18 10.88 1.13 16.84
C CYS A 18 10.29 1.47 15.45
N PRO A 19 8.97 1.71 15.35
CA PRO A 19 8.30 1.93 14.07
C PRO A 19 8.80 3.17 13.30
N GLY A 20 9.34 4.17 14.01
CA GLY A 20 9.95 5.35 13.38
C GLY A 20 11.23 5.01 12.61
N GLN A 21 12.10 4.17 13.18
CA GLN A 21 13.32 3.72 12.51
C GLN A 21 13.00 2.78 11.34
N ALA A 22 12.03 1.88 11.51
CA ALA A 22 11.56 1.03 10.43
C ALA A 22 11.05 1.86 9.23
N ARG A 23 10.27 2.91 9.48
CA ARG A 23 9.81 3.86 8.43
C ARG A 23 10.97 4.57 7.74
N TYR A 24 11.96 5.05 8.50
CA TYR A 24 13.13 5.72 7.94
C TYR A 24 13.95 4.79 7.01
N LEU A 25 14.17 3.54 7.42
CA LEU A 25 14.88 2.55 6.62
C LEU A 25 14.13 2.22 5.32
N LEU A 26 12.81 2.13 5.36
CA LEU A 26 11.98 1.90 4.17
C LEU A 26 11.93 3.11 3.24
N TRP A 27 11.90 4.33 3.79
CA TRP A 27 12.04 5.55 2.99
C TRP A 27 13.41 5.57 2.28
N ALA A 28 14.50 5.31 3.01
CA ALA A 28 15.85 5.26 2.43
C ALA A 28 15.97 4.18 1.34
N TYR A 29 15.33 3.03 1.54
CA TYR A 29 15.23 1.97 0.54
C TYR A 29 14.52 2.46 -0.74
N SER A 30 13.39 3.16 -0.61
CA SER A 30 12.62 3.69 -1.74
C SER A 30 13.29 4.86 -2.45
N SER A 31 13.97 5.76 -1.73
CA SER A 31 14.63 6.92 -2.32
C SER A 31 15.92 6.59 -3.07
N SER A 32 16.55 5.45 -2.77
CA SER A 32 17.78 5.01 -3.44
C SER A 32 17.53 4.26 -4.76
N HIS A 33 16.26 4.05 -5.16
CA HIS A 33 15.92 3.22 -6.30
C HIS A 33 14.80 3.83 -7.15
N ASP A 34 15.08 4.05 -8.45
CA ASP A 34 14.12 4.53 -9.46
C ASP A 34 13.15 3.44 -9.95
N ASP A 35 13.41 2.18 -9.58
CA ASP A 35 12.54 1.07 -9.93
C ASP A 35 11.21 1.24 -9.16
N LYS A 36 10.10 1.22 -9.90
CA LYS A 36 8.71 1.15 -9.39
C LYS A 36 8.43 -0.14 -8.61
N SER A 37 9.41 -0.74 -7.94
CA SER A 37 9.22 -1.78 -6.95
C SER A 37 8.66 -1.11 -5.68
N THR A 38 7.40 -0.68 -5.74
CA THR A 38 6.60 -0.51 -4.54
C THR A 38 6.62 -1.85 -3.84
N PHE A 39 7.39 -1.94 -2.76
CA PHE A 39 7.41 -3.11 -1.90
C PHE A 39 5.97 -3.44 -1.50
N GLU A 40 5.50 -4.62 -1.86
CA GLU A 40 4.08 -5.02 -1.82
C GLU A 40 3.51 -5.06 -0.39
N GLY A 41 4.39 -4.93 0.62
CA GLY A 41 4.07 -4.83 2.03
C GLY A 41 4.33 -3.46 2.68
N THR A 42 4.48 -2.35 1.94
CA THR A 42 4.73 -1.02 2.54
C THR A 42 3.86 0.08 1.92
N CYS A 43 3.43 1.01 2.76
CA CYS A 43 2.77 2.26 2.37
C CYS A 43 3.65 3.11 1.44
N PRO A 44 3.21 3.46 0.22
CA PRO A 44 4.00 4.32 -0.65
C PRO A 44 4.10 5.77 -0.15
N TYR A 45 3.22 6.20 0.76
CA TYR A 45 3.18 7.58 1.27
C TYR A 45 3.88 7.75 2.62
N CYS A 46 3.69 6.76 3.49
CA CYS A 46 4.04 6.83 4.90
C CYS A 46 5.13 5.84 5.30
N PHE A 47 5.58 5.00 4.35
CA PHE A 47 6.61 3.98 4.52
C PHE A 47 6.37 3.00 5.68
N GLN A 48 5.12 2.89 6.12
CA GLN A 48 4.70 1.96 7.16
C GLN A 48 4.52 0.55 6.57
N LEU A 49 5.06 -0.46 7.26
CA LEU A 49 4.85 -1.87 6.93
C LEU A 49 3.37 -2.26 7.12
N LEU A 50 2.82 -2.85 6.06
CA LEU A 50 1.48 -3.40 5.94
C LEU A 50 1.49 -4.86 6.40
N VAL A 51 1.33 -5.06 7.71
CA VAL A 51 1.11 -6.40 8.26
C VAL A 51 -0.38 -6.73 8.19
N PRO A 52 -0.78 -7.91 7.66
CA PRO A 52 -2.19 -8.30 7.49
C PRO A 52 -3.07 -8.14 8.74
N ASP A 53 -2.51 -8.29 9.94
CA ASP A 53 -3.25 -8.15 11.20
C ASP A 53 -3.32 -6.71 11.74
N LYS A 54 -2.39 -5.84 11.33
CA LYS A 54 -2.30 -4.44 11.78
C LYS A 54 -2.82 -3.43 10.74
N SER A 55 -3.18 -3.90 9.54
CA SER A 55 -3.64 -3.07 8.42
C SER A 55 -4.94 -3.62 7.86
N ARG A 56 -5.89 -2.73 7.53
CA ARG A 56 -7.17 -3.17 6.95
C ARG A 56 -6.99 -3.30 5.45
N VAL A 57 -6.91 -4.54 5.00
CA VAL A 57 -6.83 -4.89 3.59
C VAL A 57 -8.24 -4.97 3.02
N ARG A 58 -8.57 -4.14 2.02
CA ARG A 58 -9.81 -4.26 1.26
C ARG A 58 -9.48 -4.71 -0.16
N LEU A 59 -9.90 -5.91 -0.54
CA LEU A 59 -9.84 -6.33 -1.93
C LEU A 59 -10.85 -5.53 -2.75
N LYS A 60 -10.38 -4.75 -3.73
CA LYS A 60 -11.23 -4.29 -4.83
C LYS A 60 -11.29 -5.43 -5.85
N PRO A 61 -12.45 -6.07 -6.04
CA PRO A 61 -12.57 -7.15 -7.00
C PRO A 61 -12.33 -6.60 -8.40
N LYS A 62 -11.73 -7.44 -9.27
CA LYS A 62 -11.64 -7.16 -10.70
C LYS A 62 -13.05 -6.82 -11.23
N PRO A 63 -13.20 -5.82 -12.13
CA PRO A 63 -14.48 -5.52 -12.75
C PRO A 63 -15.14 -6.79 -13.27
N LYS A 64 -16.46 -6.93 -13.07
CA LYS A 64 -17.20 -8.10 -13.52
C LYS A 64 -17.09 -8.23 -15.05
N LEU A 65 -17.03 -9.48 -15.53
CA LEU A 65 -17.07 -9.76 -16.96
C LEU A 65 -18.43 -9.33 -17.52
N THR A 66 -18.45 -8.25 -18.30
CA THR A 66 -19.67 -7.80 -18.96
C THR A 66 -19.84 -8.51 -20.30
N PRO A 67 -21.08 -8.66 -20.82
CA PRO A 67 -21.31 -9.28 -22.14
C PRO A 67 -20.53 -8.61 -23.27
N LYS A 68 -20.31 -7.29 -23.18
CA LYS A 68 -19.50 -6.53 -24.14
C LYS A 68 -18.03 -6.97 -24.12
N ILE A 69 -17.45 -7.11 -22.93
CA ILE A 69 -16.06 -7.56 -22.77
C ILE A 69 -15.93 -9.02 -23.23
N GLN A 70 -16.89 -9.87 -22.89
CA GLN A 70 -16.90 -11.26 -23.33
C GLN A 70 -16.95 -11.38 -24.87
N LYS A 71 -17.76 -10.57 -25.55
CA LYS A 71 -17.78 -10.51 -27.03
C LYS A 71 -16.44 -10.08 -27.61
N LEU A 72 -15.78 -9.08 -27.01
CA LEU A 72 -14.48 -8.61 -27.47
C LEU A 72 -13.38 -9.68 -27.25
N LEU A 73 -13.39 -10.37 -26.10
CA LEU A 73 -12.49 -11.49 -25.83
C LEU A 73 -12.69 -12.65 -26.82
N ASN A 74 -13.95 -12.97 -27.15
CA ASN A 74 -14.26 -14.02 -28.13
C ASN A 74 -13.82 -13.63 -29.56
N ARG A 75 -13.87 -12.34 -29.90
CA ARG A 75 -13.34 -11.84 -31.19
C ARG A 75 -11.82 -11.90 -31.24
N GLU A 76 -11.17 -11.49 -30.17
CA GLU A 76 -9.71 -11.56 -30.05
C GLU A 76 -9.21 -13.02 -30.09
N ALA A 77 -9.89 -13.94 -29.42
CA ALA A 77 -9.57 -15.38 -29.46
C ALA A 77 -9.71 -16.01 -30.85
N ARG A 78 -10.54 -15.41 -31.72
CA ARG A 78 -10.70 -15.78 -33.13
C ARG A 78 -9.78 -14.98 -34.07
N ASN A 79 -8.86 -14.18 -33.53
CA ASN A 79 -7.91 -13.31 -34.24
C ASN A 79 -8.57 -12.25 -35.15
N TYR A 80 -9.78 -11.79 -34.82
CA TYR A 80 -10.39 -10.66 -35.53
C TYR A 80 -9.74 -9.34 -35.13
N THR A 81 -9.56 -8.45 -36.10
CA THR A 81 -9.05 -7.09 -35.89
C THR A 81 -10.05 -6.27 -35.05
N LEU A 82 -9.61 -5.82 -33.87
CA LEU A 82 -10.40 -4.94 -33.01
C LEU A 82 -10.15 -3.47 -33.38
N SER A 83 -11.17 -2.62 -33.23
CA SER A 83 -10.95 -1.17 -33.34
C SER A 83 -10.10 -0.65 -32.17
N PHE A 84 -9.42 0.47 -32.36
CA PHE A 84 -8.61 1.10 -31.31
C PHE A 84 -9.38 1.31 -29.99
N LYS A 85 -10.66 1.72 -30.09
CA LYS A 85 -11.52 1.91 -28.92
C LYS A 85 -11.82 0.60 -28.20
N GLU A 86 -12.09 -0.48 -28.94
CA GLU A 86 -12.36 -1.80 -28.38
C GLU A 86 -11.11 -2.43 -27.77
N ALA A 87 -9.96 -2.32 -28.44
CA ALA A 87 -8.67 -2.77 -27.93
C ALA A 87 -8.33 -2.09 -26.60
N LYS A 88 -8.49 -0.77 -26.51
CA LYS A 88 -8.27 -0.01 -25.26
C LYS A 88 -9.19 -0.43 -24.11
N ILE A 89 -10.44 -0.81 -24.40
CA ILE A 89 -11.36 -1.32 -23.36
C ILE A 89 -10.89 -2.69 -22.86
N LEU A 90 -10.46 -3.55 -23.78
CA LEU A 90 -10.06 -4.91 -23.49
C LEU A 90 -8.71 -4.96 -22.76
N GLU A 91 -7.77 -4.09 -23.15
CA GLU A 91 -6.51 -3.82 -22.44
C GLU A 91 -6.77 -3.40 -21.00
N LYS A 92 -7.59 -2.36 -20.77
CA LYS A 92 -8.00 -1.93 -19.42
C LYS A 92 -8.60 -3.07 -18.60
N TYR A 93 -9.40 -3.94 -19.21
CA TYR A 93 -9.97 -5.09 -18.52
C TYR A 93 -8.93 -6.17 -18.19
N LYS A 94 -7.99 -6.47 -19.11
CA LYS A 94 -6.90 -7.41 -18.87
C LYS A 94 -5.96 -6.92 -17.78
N GLU A 95 -5.56 -5.65 -17.85
CA GLU A 95 -4.71 -4.98 -16.87
C GLU A 95 -5.40 -4.78 -15.52
N SER A 96 -6.73 -4.69 -15.49
CA SER A 96 -7.46 -4.68 -14.24
C SER A 96 -7.26 -6.01 -13.51
N LYS A 97 -6.52 -5.96 -12.41
CA LYS A 97 -6.39 -7.05 -11.44
C LYS A 97 -7.29 -6.75 -10.25
N SER A 98 -7.58 -7.76 -9.43
CA SER A 98 -8.10 -7.49 -8.09
C SER A 98 -7.01 -6.71 -7.34
N VAL A 99 -7.25 -5.43 -7.09
CA VAL A 99 -6.27 -4.57 -6.42
C VAL A 99 -6.52 -4.67 -4.93
N LEU A 100 -5.47 -5.01 -4.16
CA LEU A 100 -5.47 -4.87 -2.72
C LEU A 100 -5.43 -3.37 -2.40
N ASN A 101 -6.57 -2.82 -1.97
CA ASN A 101 -6.59 -1.48 -1.38
C ASN A 101 -6.22 -1.62 0.10
N THR A 102 -4.97 -1.35 0.41
CA THR A 102 -4.48 -1.37 1.79
C THR A 102 -4.68 0.00 2.43
N TYR A 103 -5.48 0.05 3.49
CA TYR A 103 -5.62 1.25 4.33
C TYR A 103 -4.88 1.04 5.64
N ILE A 104 -4.06 2.01 6.01
CA ILE A 104 -3.23 1.96 7.21
C ILE A 104 -3.97 2.69 8.32
N TRP A 105 -4.32 1.95 9.38
CA TRP A 105 -4.93 2.52 10.58
C TRP A 105 -3.94 3.32 11.44
N THR A 106 -2.63 3.08 11.28
CA THR A 106 -1.64 3.63 12.20
C THR A 106 -1.60 5.15 12.20
N VAL A 107 -1.99 5.84 11.13
CA VAL A 107 -2.00 7.32 11.14
C VAL A 107 -3.07 7.88 12.09
N ASN A 108 -4.16 7.16 12.36
CA ASN A 108 -5.19 7.63 13.29
C ASN A 108 -4.86 7.30 14.76
N THR A 109 -4.21 6.19 15.05
CA THR A 109 -3.99 5.79 16.46
C THR A 109 -2.73 6.38 17.08
N TYR A 110 -1.65 6.61 16.32
CA TYR A 110 -0.43 7.23 16.89
C TYR A 110 -0.64 8.73 17.20
N PHE A 111 -1.32 9.47 16.32
CA PHE A 111 -1.65 10.88 16.58
C PHE A 111 -2.61 11.05 17.76
N LEU A 112 -3.60 10.16 17.91
CA LEU A 112 -4.53 10.23 19.04
C LEU A 112 -3.85 9.88 20.38
N LYS A 113 -2.97 8.87 20.42
CA LYS A 113 -2.22 8.52 21.64
C LYS A 113 -1.22 9.58 22.07
N GLU A 114 -0.51 10.21 21.14
CA GLU A 114 0.37 11.34 21.46
C GLU A 114 -0.44 12.55 21.96
N CYS A 115 -1.62 12.82 21.38
CA CYS A 115 -2.50 13.87 21.89
C CYS A 115 -3.09 13.55 23.28
N GLU A 116 -3.38 12.29 23.61
CA GLU A 116 -3.86 11.88 24.94
C GLU A 116 -2.74 11.97 25.98
N GLN A 117 -1.53 11.47 25.67
CA GLN A 117 -0.38 11.54 26.57
C GLN A 117 0.10 12.98 26.82
N ASN A 118 0.08 13.84 25.79
CA ASN A 118 0.40 15.26 25.93
C ASN A 118 -0.69 16.04 26.69
N LYS A 119 -1.95 15.59 26.70
CA LYS A 119 -3.01 16.17 27.53
C LYS A 119 -2.89 15.77 29.00
N GLU A 120 -2.56 14.51 29.29
CA GLU A 120 -2.35 14.03 30.66
C GLU A 120 -1.13 14.69 31.33
N THR A 121 -0.04 14.88 30.59
CA THR A 121 1.16 15.58 31.10
C THR A 121 0.96 17.09 31.29
N LEU A 122 0.15 17.75 30.45
CA LEU A 122 -0.21 19.17 30.63
C LEU A 122 -1.23 19.43 31.75
N LEU A 123 -2.07 18.45 32.08
CA LEU A 123 -2.99 18.53 33.23
C LEU A 123 -2.27 18.24 34.55
N SER A 124 -1.27 17.35 34.54
CA SER A 124 -0.46 17.06 35.73
C SER A 124 0.46 18.22 36.14
N THR A 125 0.93 19.04 35.20
CA THR A 125 1.82 20.19 35.48
C THR A 125 1.09 21.48 35.85
N LYS A 126 -0.23 21.56 35.66
CA LYS A 126 -1.06 22.69 36.12
C LYS A 126 -1.60 22.51 37.55
N ASN A 127 -1.56 21.28 38.07
CA ASN A 127 -2.02 20.95 39.43
C ASN A 127 -0.87 20.87 40.45
N VAL A 128 0.36 21.15 40.03
CA VAL A 128 1.50 21.35 40.91
C VAL A 128 1.91 22.80 40.77
N ALA A 129 1.45 23.59 41.75
CA ALA A 129 1.91 24.94 42.04
C ALA A 129 3.43 24.98 42.27
#